data_AF-A0A133V030-F1
#
_entry.id   AF-A0A133V030-F1
#
_cell.length_a   1.000
_cell.length_b   1.000
_cell.length_c   1.000
_cell.angle_alpha   90.00
_cell.angle_beta   90.00
_cell.angle_gamma   90.00
#
_symmetry.space_group_name_H-M   'P 1'
#
loop_
_entity.id
_entity.type
_entity.pdbx_description
1 polymer ?
#
loop_
_entity_poly.entity_id
_entity_poly.type
_entity_poly.pdbx_seq_one_letter_code
_entity_poly.pdbx_strand_id
1 'polypeptide(L)' 'MEDKLEELLKSEKFRETCQETLNEIENGNDPEYESEIVEGEEEIIRLSNKGYDSQKIDEGRWLMRKEIRE' A
#
# COMPACT_ATOMS: atom_id res chain seq x y z
N MET A 1 -18.90 -12.43 18.63
CA MET A 1 -17.69 -11.69 18.19
C MET A 1 -17.91 -11.16 16.77
N GLU A 2 -18.60 -11.93 15.92
CA GLU A 2 -19.05 -11.50 14.58
C GLU A 2 -19.98 -10.28 14.58
N ASP A 3 -20.91 -10.16 15.54
CA ASP A 3 -21.85 -9.02 15.58
C ASP A 3 -21.17 -7.65 15.67
N LYS A 4 -20.08 -7.54 16.42
CA LYS A 4 -19.31 -6.29 16.56
C LYS A 4 -18.52 -5.95 15.30
N LEU A 5 -18.10 -6.97 14.55
CA LEU A 5 -17.42 -6.79 13.28
C LEU A 5 -18.41 -6.29 12.22
N GLU A 6 -19.61 -6.86 12.20
CA GLU A 6 -20.69 -6.39 11.32
C GLU A 6 -21.13 -4.96 11.62
N GLU A 7 -21.25 -4.59 12.90
CA GLU A 7 -21.54 -3.20 13.29
C GLU A 7 -20.45 -2.24 12.81
N LEU A 8 -19.17 -2.62 12.95
CA LEU A 8 -18.06 -1.81 12.49
C LEU A 8 -18.07 -1.63 10.98
N LEU A 9 -18.30 -2.70 10.21
CA LEU A 9 -18.37 -2.66 8.74
C LEU A 9 -19.55 -1.82 8.23
N LYS A 10 -20.65 -1.73 8.99
CA LYS A 10 -21.82 -0.90 8.68
C LYS A 10 -21.70 0.54 9.19
N SER A 11 -20.64 0.85 9.95
CA SER A 11 -20.43 2.17 10.52
C SER A 11 -20.10 3.18 9.42
N GLU A 12 -20.82 4.30 9.43
CA GLU A 12 -20.56 5.44 8.54
C GLU A 12 -19.13 5.96 8.72
N LYS A 13 -18.64 6.00 9.97
CA LYS A 13 -17.27 6.39 10.30
C LYS A 13 -16.23 5.47 9.66
N PHE A 14 -16.47 4.15 9.65
CA PHE A 14 -15.55 3.21 9.00
C PHE A 14 -15.52 3.44 7.49
N ARG A 15 -16.69 3.65 6.87
CA ARG A 15 -16.79 3.93 5.44
C ARG A 15 -16.11 5.24 5.06
N GLU A 16 -16.30 6.31 5.85
CA GLU A 16 -15.64 7.60 5.66
C GLU A 16 -14.12 7.49 5.77
N THR A 17 -13.60 6.83 6.82
CA THR A 17 -12.15 6.61 6.96
C THR A 17 -11.60 5.79 5.81
N CYS A 18 -12.28 4.72 5.37
CA CYS A 18 -11.85 3.97 4.18
C CYS A 18 -11.85 4.83 2.91
N GLN A 19 -12.85 5.70 2.74
CA GLN A 19 -12.95 6.59 1.58
C GLN A 19 -11.85 7.67 1.60
N GLU A 20 -11.53 8.24 2.77
CA GLU A 20 -10.42 9.18 2.95
C GLU A 20 -9.09 8.51 2.62
N THR A 21 -8.82 7.32 3.16
CA THR A 21 -7.61 6.56 2.84
C THR A 21 -7.54 6.19 1.36
N LEU A 22 -8.65 5.80 0.73
CA LEU A 22 -8.68 5.52 -0.72
C LEU A 22 -8.41 6.77 -1.54
N ASN A 23 -8.98 7.92 -1.16
CA ASN A 23 -8.71 9.19 -1.81
C ASN A 23 -7.25 9.63 -1.61
N GLU A 24 -6.65 9.39 -0.44
CA GLU A 24 -5.22 9.64 -0.19
C GLU A 24 -4.34 8.73 -1.05
N ILE A 25 -4.73 7.48 -1.29
CA ILE A 25 -4.00 6.56 -2.17
C ILE A 25 -4.19 6.93 -3.65
N GLU A 26 -5.41 7.29 -4.08
CA GLU A 26 -5.69 7.65 -5.48
C GLU A 26 -5.10 9.03 -5.86
N ASN A 27 -5.10 9.99 -4.94
CA ASN A 27 -4.50 11.31 -5.17
C ASN A 27 -3.03 11.39 -4.73
N GLY A 28 -2.58 10.42 -3.94
CA GLY A 28 -1.22 10.30 -3.44
C GLY A 28 -0.58 9.01 -3.95
N ASN A 29 0.04 9.10 -5.12
CA ASN A 29 1.45 8.72 -5.10
C ASN A 29 2.05 9.63 -4.04
N ASP A 30 2.34 9.09 -2.87
CA ASP A 30 3.02 9.82 -1.81
C ASP A 30 4.21 10.54 -2.46
N PRO A 31 4.20 11.87 -2.57
CA PRO A 31 5.20 12.59 -3.36
C PRO A 31 6.61 12.40 -2.79
N GLU A 32 6.69 11.92 -1.54
CA GLU A 32 7.93 11.57 -0.87
C GLU A 32 8.45 10.19 -1.26
N TYR A 33 7.65 9.33 -1.89
CA TYR A 33 8.03 7.94 -2.20
C TYR A 33 7.68 7.51 -3.62
N GLU A 34 8.68 7.00 -4.32
CA GLU A 34 8.48 6.26 -5.55
C GLU A 34 8.07 4.82 -5.19
N SER A 35 6.88 4.40 -5.65
CA SER A 35 6.29 3.12 -5.30
C SER A 35 5.94 2.29 -6.54
N GLU A 36 6.25 1.00 -6.51
CA GLU A 36 5.94 0.04 -7.59
C GLU A 36 5.48 -1.30 -6.99
N ILE A 37 4.44 -1.92 -7.57
CA ILE A 37 4.02 -3.28 -7.20
C ILE A 37 4.58 -4.24 -8.24
N VAL A 38 5.31 -5.27 -7.78
CA VAL A 38 5.94 -6.25 -8.64
C VAL A 38 5.60 -7.67 -8.21
N GLU A 39 5.67 -8.60 -9.17
CA GLU A 39 5.37 -10.02 -8.96
C GLU A 39 6.59 -10.93 -9.21
N GLY A 40 7.57 -10.45 -9.99
CA GLY A 40 8.75 -11.21 -10.37
C GLY A 40 9.92 -11.01 -9.41
N GLU A 41 10.57 -12.11 -9.00
CA GLU A 41 11.80 -12.06 -8.18
C GLU A 41 12.90 -11.22 -8.83
N GLU A 42 13.05 -11.29 -10.16
CA GLU A 42 14.03 -10.49 -10.90
C GLU A 42 13.79 -8.97 -10.72
N GLU A 43 12.53 -8.54 -10.70
CA GLU A 43 12.18 -7.13 -10.54
C GLU A 43 12.33 -6.66 -9.10
N ILE A 44 12.00 -7.51 -8.13
CA ILE A 44 12.28 -7.26 -6.71
C ILE A 44 13.77 -7.02 -6.52
N ILE A 45 14.62 -7.94 -7.00
CA ILE A 45 16.08 -7.82 -6.87
C ILE A 45 16.59 -6.57 -7.60
N ARG A 46 16.10 -6.30 -8.82
CA ARG A 46 16.47 -5.12 -9.60
C ARG A 46 16.16 -3.82 -8.86
N LEU A 47 14.98 -3.71 -8.25
CA LEU A 47 14.54 -2.53 -7.52
C LEU A 47 15.23 -2.41 -6.16
N SER A 48 15.44 -3.50 -5.43
CA SER A 48 16.26 -3.48 -4.20
C SER A 48 17.67 -2.97 -4.45
N ASN A 49 18.31 -3.38 -5.55
CA ASN A 49 19.62 -2.86 -5.94
C ASN A 49 19.61 -1.35 -6.29
N LYS A 50 18.45 -0.77 -6.60
CA LYS A 50 18.26 0.68 -6.82
C LYS A 50 17.95 1.45 -5.54
N GLY A 51 17.88 0.75 -4.40
CA GLY A 51 17.59 1.32 -3.08
C GLY A 51 16.11 1.37 -2.72
N TYR A 52 15.28 0.50 -3.31
CA TYR A 52 13.90 0.33 -2.87
C TYR A 52 13.84 -0.68 -1.72
N ASP A 53 13.08 -0.33 -0.69
CA ASP A 53 12.66 -1.25 0.34
C ASP A 53 11.53 -2.14 -0.18
N SER A 54 11.58 -3.43 0.19
CA SER A 54 10.59 -4.42 -0.23
C SER A 54 9.65 -4.77 0.93
N GLN A 55 8.35 -4.74 0.66
CA GLN A 55 7.32 -5.16 1.61
C GLN A 55 6.38 -6.15 0.92
N LYS A 56 6.27 -7.36 1.48
CA LYS A 56 5.37 -8.38 0.95
C LYS A 56 3.91 -7.96 1.19
N ILE A 57 3.09 -7.98 0.13
CA ILE A 57 1.64 -7.75 0.23
C ILE A 57 0.94 -9.10 0.41
N ASP A 58 1.19 -10.05 -0.48
CA ASP A 58 0.60 -11.40 -0.45
C ASP A 58 1.47 -12.45 -1.14
N GLU A 59 0.89 -13.63 -1.44
CA GLU A 59 1.55 -14.70 -2.17
C GLU A 59 1.76 -14.32 -3.64
N GLY A 60 2.84 -13.60 -3.90
CA GLY A 60 3.29 -13.26 -5.24
C GLY A 60 3.52 -11.77 -5.41
N ARG A 61 2.80 -10.90 -4.68
CA ARG A 61 2.92 -9.44 -4.86
C ARG A 61 3.77 -8.79 -3.78
N TRP A 62 4.63 -7.89 -4.24
CA TRP A 62 5.52 -7.10 -3.40
C TRP A 62 5.38 -5.62 -3.71
N LEU A 63 5.28 -4.82 -2.65
CA LEU A 63 5.37 -3.37 -2.72
C LEU A 63 6.84 -2.96 -2.59
N MET A 64 7.36 -2.28 -3.60
CA MET A 64 8.69 -1.69 -3.60
C MET A 64 8.54 -0.19 -3.37
N ARG A 65 9.24 0.37 -2.37
CA ARG A 65 9.19 1.81 -2.06
C ARG A 65 10.56 2.42 -1.89
N LYS A 66 10.76 3.64 -2.39
CA LYS A 66 11.99 4.39 -2.20
C LYS A 66 11.68 5.85 -1.92
N GLU A 67 12.30 6.41 -0.87
CA GLU A 67 12.22 7.85 -0.59
C GLU A 67 12.80 8.67 -1.76
N ILE A 68 11.99 9.59 -2.28
CA ILE A 68 12.38 10.66 -3.19
C ILE A 68 12.95 11.78 -2.30
N ARG A 69 14.15 11.59 -1.75
CA ARG A 69 14.88 12.69 -1.11
C ARG A 69 15.32 13.67 -2.20
N GLU A 70 14.91 14.94 -2.09
CA GLU A 70 15.46 16.07 -2.86
C GLU A 70 16.97 16.24 -2.63
#